data_AF-A0A0Q2UPJ4-F1
#
_entry.id   AF-A0A0Q2UPJ4-F1
#
_cell.length_a   1.000
_cell.length_b   1.000
_cell.length_c   1.000
_cell.angle_alpha   90.00
_cell.angle_beta   90.00
_cell.angle_gamma   90.00
#
_symmetry.space_group_name_H-M   'P 1'
#
loop_
_entity.id
_entity.type
_entity.pdbx_description
1 polymer ?
#
loop_
_entity_poly.entity_id
_entity_poly.type
_entity_poly.pdbx_seq_one_letter_code
_entity_poly.pdbx_strand_id
1 'polypeptide(L)'
;MRRGQLLSLDAMLSMVIIILLLGTITTTSSTLKGEITTVLGWYERANVGDNMLDILVKNPGTPNNWQTDPSNLAFIGLENSQYPTTIDYAKIEALSEAVANEDPTVRALLANISMGKDFTLGFYLTRVEIEGNVTVIPPQTEGSVDIPSGGHLSVTPRTGYAYGLGLIAEWISPERSDAPGVGNIANVTNVTAGESFVFKLAEDGSVRLDLVGPGNQGGPVNYNIPAGSIVHIDVETGYLLIGWNRLADGTYELWIPLHRLGQQVWTTWTGTVWWGQGGTVSSTNLTIRYVYATRVVNADYNITMINGTFVSDPAAITASRERSPWVTYTERRIPLTKMVYNRSYTVTADSLPAELYVGTIYTPIPDYMALKVAFNSTGHIVAVAWMRGTNISGYSVMAVYKTSADSNVKAIINQTVNGNSYVKSYTSENPYYVIIPWKEFLTQINPGESLDIYVWVYEMKDIATAEITDLNGIDTIMKPQASLAVLKLWVWDDS
;
A
#
# COMPACT_ATOMS: atom_id res chain seq x y z
N MET A 1 -45.84 31.64 93.88
CA MET A 1 -44.96 31.29 92.74
C MET A 1 -45.27 29.86 92.32
N ARG A 2 -45.75 29.55 91.09
CA ARG A 2 -45.71 28.18 90.49
C ARG A 2 -46.37 27.92 89.11
N ARG A 3 -46.81 28.90 88.29
CA ARG A 3 -47.29 28.61 86.91
C ARG A 3 -46.65 29.44 85.79
N GLY A 4 -46.46 30.75 85.97
CA GLY A 4 -45.82 31.60 84.95
C GLY A 4 -44.33 31.29 84.70
N GLN A 5 -43.58 30.92 85.76
CA GLN A 5 -42.17 30.54 85.64
C GLN A 5 -41.94 29.19 84.94
N LEU A 6 -42.89 28.25 85.07
CA LEU A 6 -42.85 26.97 84.34
C LEU A 6 -43.14 27.20 82.86
N LEU A 7 -44.09 28.08 82.54
CA LEU A 7 -44.46 28.40 81.15
C LEU A 7 -43.36 29.15 80.40
N SER A 8 -42.63 30.06 81.08
CA SER A 8 -41.46 30.74 80.49
C SER A 8 -40.25 29.83 80.33
N LEU A 9 -40.04 28.88 81.25
CA LEU A 9 -38.95 27.90 81.16
C LEU A 9 -39.19 26.92 79.99
N ASP A 10 -40.42 26.44 79.84
CA ASP A 10 -40.81 25.51 78.77
C ASP A 10 -40.79 26.18 77.38
N ALA A 11 -41.18 27.46 77.31
CA ALA A 11 -41.04 28.28 76.11
C ALA A 11 -39.56 28.53 75.75
N MET A 12 -38.70 28.82 76.73
CA MET A 12 -37.25 28.94 76.49
C MET A 12 -36.63 27.62 76.04
N LEU A 13 -37.00 26.51 76.67
CA LEU A 13 -36.48 25.19 76.33
C LEU A 13 -36.90 24.80 74.89
N SER A 14 -38.15 25.04 74.54
CA SER A 14 -38.67 24.84 73.19
C SER A 14 -37.94 25.71 72.16
N MET A 15 -37.65 26.97 72.49
CA MET A 15 -36.90 27.87 71.62
C MET A 15 -35.46 27.41 71.41
N VAL A 16 -34.78 26.98 72.47
CA VAL A 16 -33.42 26.42 72.40
C VAL A 16 -33.39 25.15 71.56
N ILE A 17 -34.37 24.25 71.74
CA ILE A 17 -34.50 23.02 70.94
C ILE A 17 -34.73 23.36 69.46
N ILE A 18 -35.57 24.34 69.14
CA ILE A 18 -35.82 24.79 67.76
C ILE A 18 -34.56 25.39 67.13
N ILE A 19 -33.79 26.20 67.87
CA ILE A 19 -32.53 26.80 67.38
C ILE A 19 -31.48 25.71 67.13
N LEU A 20 -31.35 24.72 68.02
CA LEU A 20 -30.46 23.57 67.83
C LEU A 20 -30.86 22.72 66.63
N LEU A 21 -32.15 22.42 66.48
CA LEU A 21 -32.70 21.69 65.32
C LEU A 21 -32.44 22.46 64.01
N LEU A 22 -32.70 23.76 63.98
CA LEU A 22 -32.39 24.60 62.81
C LEU A 22 -30.89 24.58 62.51
N GLY A 23 -30.03 24.77 63.51
CA GLY A 23 -28.57 24.72 63.33
C GLY A 23 -28.07 23.38 62.78
N THR A 24 -28.59 22.26 63.31
CA THR A 24 -28.25 20.92 62.82
C THR A 24 -28.78 20.69 61.40
N ILE A 25 -30.04 21.05 61.11
CA ILE A 25 -30.62 20.93 59.76
C ILE A 25 -29.80 21.75 58.76
N THR A 26 -29.40 22.97 59.11
CA THR A 26 -28.64 23.84 58.20
C THR A 26 -27.25 23.28 57.93
N THR A 27 -26.57 22.75 58.96
CA THR A 27 -25.23 22.17 58.84
C THR A 27 -25.24 20.84 58.08
N THR A 28 -26.23 19.98 58.35
CA THR A 28 -26.40 18.72 57.61
C THR A 28 -26.77 19.00 56.15
N SER A 29 -27.62 20.01 55.89
CA SER A 29 -28.00 20.41 54.54
C SER A 29 -26.81 20.96 53.74
N SER A 30 -25.95 21.79 54.34
CA SER A 30 -24.75 22.29 53.67
C SER A 30 -23.74 21.17 53.38
N THR A 31 -23.59 20.23 54.31
CA THR A 31 -22.72 19.05 54.14
C THR A 31 -23.22 18.15 53.03
N LEU A 32 -24.51 17.79 53.03
CA LEU A 32 -25.13 16.98 51.97
C LEU A 32 -25.05 17.67 50.62
N LYS A 33 -25.25 18.99 50.56
CA LYS A 33 -25.06 19.76 49.32
C LYS A 33 -23.62 19.64 48.83
N GLY A 34 -22.63 19.78 49.71
CA GLY A 34 -21.21 19.62 49.39
C GLY A 34 -20.88 18.22 48.87
N GLU A 35 -21.39 17.18 49.52
CA GLU A 35 -21.22 15.78 49.09
C GLU A 35 -21.87 15.52 47.73
N ILE A 36 -23.12 15.96 47.52
CA ILE A 36 -23.83 15.81 46.24
C ILE A 36 -23.10 16.54 45.12
N THR A 37 -22.64 17.78 45.33
CA THR A 37 -21.85 18.53 44.35
C THR A 37 -20.54 17.82 44.05
N THR A 38 -19.89 17.24 45.05
CA THR A 38 -18.66 16.47 44.87
C THR A 38 -18.90 15.20 44.05
N VAL A 39 -19.95 14.43 44.38
CA VAL A 39 -20.33 13.21 43.65
C VAL A 39 -20.73 13.53 42.21
N LEU A 40 -21.50 14.60 41.98
CA LEU A 40 -21.84 15.08 40.63
C LEU A 40 -20.58 15.48 39.85
N GLY A 41 -19.68 16.24 40.46
CA GLY A 41 -18.42 16.62 39.82
C GLY A 41 -17.49 15.43 39.53
N TRP A 42 -17.53 14.37 40.34
CA TRP A 42 -16.85 13.11 40.03
C TRP A 42 -17.51 12.35 38.89
N TYR A 43 -18.84 12.30 38.86
CA TYR A 43 -19.59 11.64 37.81
C TYR A 43 -19.39 12.31 36.44
N GLU A 44 -19.42 13.64 36.39
CA GLU A 44 -19.13 14.40 35.17
C GLU A 44 -17.72 14.10 34.67
N ARG A 45 -16.71 14.20 35.55
CA ARG A 45 -15.31 13.89 35.22
C ARG A 45 -15.10 12.47 34.73
N ALA A 46 -15.68 11.48 35.40
CA ALA A 46 -15.54 10.08 35.02
C ALA A 46 -16.08 9.78 33.61
N ASN A 47 -17.08 10.53 33.15
CA ASN A 47 -17.73 10.29 31.86
C ASN A 47 -17.21 11.14 30.70
N VAL A 48 -16.39 12.19 30.95
CA VAL A 48 -15.88 13.05 29.86
C VAL A 48 -15.17 12.21 28.80
N GLY A 49 -14.23 11.36 29.20
CA GLY A 49 -13.44 10.54 28.26
C GLY A 49 -14.30 9.59 27.41
N ASP A 50 -15.26 8.89 28.04
CA ASP A 50 -16.19 8.01 27.32
C ASP A 50 -17.11 8.79 26.38
N ASN A 51 -17.65 9.93 26.82
CA ASN A 51 -18.50 10.79 26.00
C ASN A 51 -17.74 11.35 24.79
N MET A 52 -16.50 11.80 25.00
CA MET A 52 -15.64 12.30 23.92
C MET A 52 -15.41 11.22 22.85
N LEU A 53 -14.99 10.02 23.27
CA LEU A 53 -14.75 8.93 22.33
C LEU A 53 -16.05 8.49 21.65
N ASP A 54 -17.16 8.41 22.37
CA ASP A 54 -18.45 8.03 21.80
C ASP A 54 -18.94 9.05 20.75
N ILE A 55 -18.79 10.36 21.01
CA ILE A 55 -19.08 11.43 20.04
C ILE A 55 -18.22 11.25 18.78
N LEU A 56 -16.91 11.04 18.97
CA LEU A 56 -15.98 10.90 17.86
C LEU A 56 -16.25 9.64 17.02
N VAL A 57 -16.56 8.50 17.63
CA VAL A 57 -16.60 7.22 16.89
C VAL A 57 -17.99 6.76 16.44
N LYS A 58 -19.07 7.31 17.02
CA LYS A 58 -20.46 6.89 16.72
C LYS A 58 -21.22 7.87 15.83
N ASN A 59 -20.53 8.88 15.29
CA ASN A 59 -21.12 9.82 14.35
C ASN A 59 -20.15 10.11 13.20
N PRO A 60 -20.67 10.37 11.99
CA PRO A 60 -19.85 10.72 10.83
C PRO A 60 -19.38 12.18 10.83
N GLY A 61 -19.82 12.99 11.79
CA GLY A 61 -19.60 14.44 11.77
C GLY A 61 -20.62 15.16 10.89
N THR A 62 -20.54 16.49 10.83
CA THR A 62 -21.42 17.32 10.02
C THR A 62 -20.63 18.46 9.39
N PRO A 63 -20.55 18.53 8.04
CA PRO A 63 -21.12 17.58 7.06
C PRO A 63 -20.44 16.20 7.12
N ASN A 64 -21.08 15.14 6.59
CA ASN A 64 -20.54 13.76 6.66
C ASN A 64 -19.18 13.57 5.96
N ASN A 65 -18.85 14.44 5.02
CA ASN A 65 -17.64 14.43 4.20
C ASN A 65 -16.64 15.53 4.59
N TRP A 66 -16.71 16.03 5.84
CA TRP A 66 -15.90 17.16 6.30
C TRP A 66 -14.38 16.96 6.14
N GLN A 67 -13.88 15.73 5.97
CA GLN A 67 -12.46 15.49 5.68
C GLN A 67 -11.97 16.15 4.39
N THR A 68 -12.87 16.48 3.46
CA THR A 68 -12.50 17.22 2.24
C THR A 68 -12.31 18.72 2.49
N ASP A 69 -12.93 19.25 3.54
CA ASP A 69 -12.87 20.65 3.93
C ASP A 69 -13.24 20.81 5.42
N PRO A 70 -12.24 20.71 6.32
CA PRO A 70 -12.46 20.84 7.77
C PRO A 70 -12.96 22.21 8.21
N SER A 71 -12.82 23.26 7.38
CA SER A 71 -13.20 24.62 7.76
C SER A 71 -14.71 24.80 7.94
N ASN A 72 -15.50 23.96 7.25
CA ASN A 72 -16.96 23.94 7.31
C ASN A 72 -17.52 22.96 8.37
N LEU A 73 -16.67 22.45 9.25
CA LEU A 73 -17.04 21.49 10.28
C LEU A 73 -17.94 22.12 11.34
N ALA A 74 -19.16 21.62 11.48
CA ALA A 74 -20.09 22.00 12.55
C ALA A 74 -20.03 21.00 13.72
N PHE A 75 -19.76 19.72 13.42
CA PHE A 75 -19.68 18.66 14.41
C PHE A 75 -18.63 17.64 13.97
N ILE A 76 -17.66 17.34 14.83
CA ILE A 76 -16.61 16.36 14.53
C ILE A 76 -17.11 14.94 14.77
N GLY A 77 -16.78 14.05 13.84
CA GLY A 77 -17.07 12.63 13.94
C GLY A 77 -16.26 11.86 12.91
N LEU A 78 -15.77 10.69 13.31
CA LEU A 78 -14.84 9.85 12.58
C LEU A 78 -15.52 8.65 11.92
N GLU A 79 -16.81 8.42 12.18
CA GLU A 79 -17.51 7.28 11.59
C GLU A 79 -17.54 7.38 10.06
N ASN A 80 -17.29 6.26 9.39
CA ASN A 80 -17.45 6.16 7.96
C ASN A 80 -18.95 6.05 7.62
N SER A 81 -19.47 7.03 6.87
CA SER A 81 -20.89 7.06 6.49
C SER A 81 -21.29 5.94 5.53
N GLN A 82 -20.33 5.41 4.76
CA GLN A 82 -20.55 4.29 3.84
C GLN A 82 -20.41 2.92 4.52
N TYR A 83 -19.62 2.87 5.61
CA TYR A 83 -19.36 1.65 6.38
C TYR A 83 -19.67 1.90 7.86
N PRO A 84 -20.97 1.89 8.24
CA PRO A 84 -21.40 2.16 9.62
C PRO A 84 -20.67 1.27 10.62
N THR A 85 -20.47 1.75 11.85
CA THR A 85 -19.70 1.10 12.92
C THR A 85 -18.19 1.01 12.71
N THR A 86 -17.67 1.61 11.63
CA THR A 86 -16.23 1.74 11.39
C THR A 86 -15.83 3.21 11.41
N ILE A 87 -14.60 3.50 11.82
CA ILE A 87 -14.02 4.83 11.65
C ILE A 87 -13.32 4.93 10.29
N ASP A 88 -13.30 6.13 9.71
CA ASP A 88 -12.70 6.44 8.41
C ASP A 88 -11.26 6.95 8.59
N TYR A 89 -10.30 6.29 7.96
CA TYR A 89 -8.90 6.70 7.96
C TYR A 89 -8.70 8.13 7.44
N ALA A 90 -9.41 8.51 6.38
CA ALA A 90 -9.25 9.84 5.77
C ALA A 90 -9.69 10.96 6.74
N LYS A 91 -10.65 10.69 7.62
CA LYS A 91 -11.07 11.63 8.67
C LYS A 91 -10.02 11.78 9.77
N ILE A 92 -9.30 10.71 10.10
CA ILE A 92 -8.20 10.77 11.08
C ILE A 92 -7.06 11.61 10.52
N GLU A 93 -6.69 11.41 9.25
CA GLU A 93 -5.67 12.21 8.57
C GLU A 93 -6.06 13.68 8.49
N ALA A 94 -7.27 13.99 8.01
CA ALA A 94 -7.76 15.36 7.93
C ALA A 94 -7.84 16.04 9.30
N LEU A 95 -8.21 15.29 10.35
CA LEU A 95 -8.18 15.81 11.73
C LEU A 95 -6.75 16.15 12.16
N SER A 96 -5.80 15.24 11.94
CA SER A 96 -4.41 15.45 12.33
C SER A 96 -3.78 16.62 11.58
N GLU A 97 -4.08 16.76 10.29
CA GLU A 97 -3.61 17.89 9.48
C GLU A 97 -4.21 19.21 9.96
N ALA A 98 -5.51 19.26 10.24
CA ALA A 98 -6.15 20.45 10.79
C ALA A 98 -5.59 20.85 12.16
N VAL A 99 -5.24 19.87 13.01
CA VAL A 99 -4.55 20.11 14.29
C VAL A 99 -3.15 20.69 14.07
N ALA A 100 -2.38 20.11 13.14
CA ALA A 100 -1.04 20.60 12.81
C ALA A 100 -1.06 22.03 12.24
N ASN A 101 -2.12 22.40 11.54
CA ASN A 101 -2.35 23.73 10.98
C ASN A 101 -3.03 24.72 11.97
N GLU A 102 -3.24 24.32 13.23
CA GLU A 102 -3.93 25.10 14.26
C GLU A 102 -5.32 25.62 13.85
N ASP A 103 -6.09 24.80 13.12
CA ASP A 103 -7.41 25.20 12.63
C ASP A 103 -8.33 25.64 13.79
N PRO A 104 -8.85 26.89 13.76
CA PRO A 104 -9.62 27.45 14.87
C PRO A 104 -10.98 26.76 15.06
N THR A 105 -11.59 26.25 13.99
CA THR A 105 -12.87 25.53 14.02
C THR A 105 -12.68 24.19 14.71
N VAL A 106 -11.69 23.41 14.27
CA VAL A 106 -11.37 22.11 14.88
C VAL A 106 -10.96 22.29 16.35
N ARG A 107 -10.15 23.30 16.65
CA ARG A 107 -9.76 23.63 18.04
C ARG A 107 -10.97 23.93 18.92
N ALA A 108 -11.90 24.77 18.47
CA ALA A 108 -13.10 25.10 19.22
C ALA A 108 -14.00 23.89 19.44
N LEU A 109 -14.17 23.02 18.44
CA LEU A 109 -14.99 21.81 18.55
C LEU A 109 -14.39 20.79 19.52
N LEU A 110 -13.08 20.56 19.45
CA LEU A 110 -12.38 19.67 20.38
C LEU A 110 -12.38 20.23 21.82
N ALA A 111 -12.25 21.55 21.99
CA ALA A 111 -12.41 22.21 23.28
C ALA A 111 -13.85 22.04 23.83
N ASN A 112 -14.87 22.13 22.98
CA ASN A 112 -16.26 21.91 23.39
C ASN A 112 -16.53 20.46 23.79
N ILE A 113 -16.01 19.49 23.02
CA ILE A 113 -16.21 18.06 23.29
C ILE A 113 -15.48 17.60 24.55
N SER A 114 -14.31 18.18 24.83
CA SER A 114 -13.60 17.99 26.10
C SER A 114 -14.20 18.77 27.26
N MET A 115 -15.25 19.58 27.05
CA MET A 115 -15.82 20.49 28.06
C MET A 115 -14.78 21.45 28.67
N GLY A 116 -13.82 21.88 27.84
CA GLY A 116 -12.71 22.76 28.23
C GLY A 116 -11.63 22.06 29.05
N LYS A 117 -11.63 20.73 29.14
CA LYS A 117 -10.59 19.95 29.82
C LYS A 117 -9.39 19.71 28.90
N ASP A 118 -8.24 19.55 29.52
CA ASP A 118 -7.04 19.15 28.82
C ASP A 118 -7.13 17.68 28.44
N PHE A 119 -6.60 17.31 27.28
CA PHE A 119 -6.61 15.92 26.85
C PHE A 119 -5.48 15.57 25.89
N THR A 120 -5.16 14.28 25.82
CA THR A 120 -4.31 13.65 24.79
C THR A 120 -5.07 12.50 24.17
N LEU A 121 -5.34 12.59 22.87
CA LEU A 121 -5.95 11.55 22.06
C LEU A 121 -4.90 10.94 21.12
N GLY A 122 -4.59 9.67 21.35
CA GLY A 122 -3.69 8.89 20.50
C GLY A 122 -4.44 7.89 19.63
N PHE A 123 -4.13 7.88 18.34
CA PHE A 123 -4.59 6.88 17.37
C PHE A 123 -3.49 5.86 17.13
N TYR A 124 -3.80 4.59 17.39
CA TYR A 124 -2.90 3.46 17.15
C TYR A 124 -3.55 2.62 16.06
N LEU A 125 -2.98 2.65 14.88
CA LEU A 125 -3.55 2.06 13.68
C LEU A 125 -2.81 0.77 13.33
N THR A 126 -3.53 -0.15 12.70
CA THR A 126 -2.88 -1.31 12.14
C THR A 126 -2.11 -0.89 10.89
N ARG A 127 -0.82 -1.23 10.82
CA ARG A 127 0.06 -0.78 9.74
C ARG A 127 0.93 -1.91 9.20
N VAL A 128 1.47 -1.68 8.01
CA VAL A 128 2.47 -2.57 7.41
C VAL A 128 3.82 -1.87 7.46
N GLU A 129 4.81 -2.57 7.99
CA GLU A 129 6.20 -2.11 8.03
C GLU A 129 7.02 -2.89 7.01
N ILE A 130 7.84 -2.19 6.22
CA ILE A 130 8.73 -2.79 5.23
C ILE A 130 10.17 -2.44 5.62
N GLU A 131 10.97 -3.47 5.87
CA GLU A 131 12.38 -3.34 6.20
C GLU A 131 13.20 -4.27 5.31
N GLY A 132 14.31 -3.82 4.75
CA GLY A 132 15.24 -4.68 4.02
C GLY A 132 15.93 -3.94 2.88
N ASN A 133 16.79 -4.66 2.14
CA ASN A 133 17.50 -4.08 1.01
C ASN A 133 16.92 -4.62 -0.30
N VAL A 134 16.64 -3.71 -1.23
CA VAL A 134 16.36 -4.08 -2.62
C VAL A 134 17.62 -3.83 -3.44
N THR A 135 17.97 -4.80 -4.27
CA THR A 135 19.08 -4.72 -5.21
C THR A 135 18.51 -4.70 -6.61
N VAL A 136 18.78 -3.61 -7.33
CA VAL A 136 18.45 -3.46 -8.74
C VAL A 136 19.73 -3.60 -9.55
N ILE A 137 19.78 -4.63 -10.39
CA ILE A 137 20.83 -4.82 -11.38
C ILE A 137 20.16 -4.65 -12.75
N PRO A 138 20.34 -3.51 -13.41
CA PRO A 138 19.88 -3.34 -14.78
C PRO A 138 20.53 -4.39 -15.69
N PRO A 139 19.84 -4.86 -16.74
CA PRO A 139 20.45 -5.76 -17.70
C PRO A 139 21.61 -5.09 -18.41
N GLN A 140 22.68 -5.86 -18.65
CA GLN A 140 23.78 -5.45 -19.51
C GLN A 140 23.68 -6.19 -20.83
N THR A 141 23.62 -5.42 -21.91
CA THR A 141 23.61 -5.95 -23.27
C THR A 141 25.05 -6.24 -23.71
N GLU A 142 25.38 -7.52 -23.87
CA GLU A 142 26.64 -7.96 -24.47
C GLU A 142 26.54 -8.01 -25.99
N GLY A 143 25.34 -8.27 -26.52
CA GLY A 143 25.02 -8.15 -27.94
C GLY A 143 23.52 -8.06 -28.18
N SER A 144 23.14 -7.46 -29.31
CA SER A 144 21.75 -7.31 -29.74
C SER A 144 21.62 -7.40 -31.25
N VAL A 145 20.42 -7.78 -31.70
CA VAL A 145 20.04 -7.82 -33.11
C VAL A 145 18.57 -7.44 -33.25
N ASP A 146 18.31 -6.45 -34.11
CA ASP A 146 16.97 -6.02 -34.46
C ASP A 146 16.39 -6.94 -35.55
N ILE A 147 15.13 -7.31 -35.39
CA ILE A 147 14.36 -8.18 -36.27
C ILE A 147 13.37 -7.30 -37.03
N PRO A 148 13.67 -6.91 -38.28
CA PRO A 148 12.78 -6.08 -39.08
C PRO A 148 11.56 -6.88 -39.55
N SER A 149 10.54 -6.17 -40.03
CA SER A 149 9.35 -6.79 -40.62
C SER A 149 9.72 -7.72 -41.77
N GLY A 150 9.32 -9.00 -41.66
CA GLY A 150 9.65 -10.06 -42.63
C GLY A 150 11.00 -10.75 -42.38
N GLY A 151 11.77 -10.33 -41.37
CA GLY A 151 12.95 -11.05 -40.92
C GLY A 151 12.59 -12.37 -40.23
N HIS A 152 13.44 -13.38 -40.40
CA HIS A 152 13.28 -14.67 -39.72
C HIS A 152 14.36 -14.84 -38.66
N LEU A 153 13.93 -15.15 -37.44
CA LEU A 153 14.79 -15.49 -36.32
C LEU A 153 14.86 -17.02 -36.18
N SER A 154 16.05 -17.57 -35.98
CA SER A 154 16.22 -18.89 -35.38
C SER A 154 17.27 -18.80 -34.28
N VAL A 155 16.95 -19.25 -33.07
CA VAL A 155 17.95 -19.41 -32.01
C VAL A 155 18.28 -20.89 -31.90
N THR A 156 19.51 -21.26 -32.22
CA THR A 156 19.94 -22.66 -32.26
C THR A 156 21.13 -22.89 -31.34
N PRO A 157 21.28 -24.09 -30.76
CA PRO A 157 22.55 -24.48 -30.20
C PRO A 157 23.61 -24.52 -31.31
N ARG A 158 24.88 -24.32 -30.94
CA ARG A 158 26.03 -24.22 -31.86
C ARG A 158 26.18 -25.41 -32.83
N THR A 159 25.52 -26.54 -32.56
CA THR A 159 25.65 -27.82 -33.26
C THR A 159 24.48 -28.18 -34.18
N GLY A 160 23.48 -27.32 -34.41
CA GLY A 160 22.32 -27.70 -35.22
C GLY A 160 21.58 -26.56 -35.91
N TYR A 161 20.92 -26.87 -37.02
CA TYR A 161 19.94 -25.99 -37.65
C TYR A 161 18.58 -26.18 -36.99
N ALA A 162 17.83 -25.09 -36.79
CA ALA A 162 16.43 -25.14 -36.41
C ALA A 162 15.58 -25.63 -37.59
N TYR A 163 15.65 -26.93 -37.84
CA TYR A 163 14.59 -27.74 -38.47
C TYR A 163 14.48 -29.12 -37.79
N GLY A 164 14.92 -29.26 -36.53
CA GLY A 164 14.77 -30.53 -35.80
C GLY A 164 15.40 -30.68 -34.41
N LEU A 165 16.23 -29.75 -33.94
CA LEU A 165 16.81 -29.80 -32.58
C LEU A 165 16.38 -28.56 -31.80
N GLY A 166 15.84 -28.77 -30.60
CA GLY A 166 15.52 -27.68 -29.67
C GLY A 166 16.77 -27.13 -29.00
N LEU A 167 16.64 -25.93 -28.44
CA LEU A 167 17.70 -25.28 -27.66
C LEU A 167 17.56 -25.61 -26.17
N ILE A 168 18.66 -25.89 -25.47
CA ILE A 168 18.65 -26.21 -24.04
C ILE A 168 18.80 -24.94 -23.18
N ALA A 169 17.87 -24.74 -22.25
CA ALA A 169 17.89 -23.63 -21.29
C ALA A 169 17.75 -24.11 -19.83
N GLU A 170 18.48 -23.47 -18.91
CA GLU A 170 18.45 -23.82 -17.48
C GLU A 170 17.41 -23.01 -16.69
N TRP A 171 17.18 -21.77 -17.10
CA TRP A 171 16.25 -20.85 -16.47
C TRP A 171 15.27 -20.31 -17.51
N ILE A 172 13.99 -20.35 -17.16
CA ILE A 172 12.88 -19.84 -17.95
C ILE A 172 11.85 -19.30 -16.95
N SER A 173 11.19 -18.19 -17.29
CA SER A 173 10.11 -17.61 -16.48
C SER A 173 8.76 -17.75 -17.22
N PRO A 174 8.04 -18.89 -17.10
CA PRO A 174 6.70 -19.04 -17.67
C PRO A 174 5.62 -18.74 -16.59
N GLU A 175 4.32 -18.47 -16.86
CA GLU A 175 3.42 -19.07 -17.86
C GLU A 175 2.27 -18.15 -18.36
N ARG A 176 1.94 -18.28 -19.65
CA ARG A 176 0.57 -18.18 -20.19
C ARG A 176 0.33 -19.39 -21.11
N SER A 177 -0.69 -20.21 -20.82
CA SER A 177 -1.00 -21.44 -21.56
C SER A 177 -2.16 -21.26 -22.55
N ASP A 178 -1.87 -20.76 -23.74
CA ASP A 178 -2.88 -20.54 -24.78
C ASP A 178 -2.58 -21.42 -26.00
N ALA A 179 -2.93 -22.71 -25.88
CA ALA A 179 -3.41 -23.63 -26.92
C ALA A 179 -3.15 -25.10 -26.48
N PRO A 180 -4.18 -25.94 -26.32
CA PRO A 180 -3.97 -27.36 -26.09
C PRO A 180 -3.36 -28.04 -27.32
N GLY A 181 -2.32 -28.84 -27.08
CA GLY A 181 -1.92 -29.94 -27.95
C GLY A 181 -1.46 -29.54 -29.35
N VAL A 182 -0.16 -29.23 -29.48
CA VAL A 182 0.47 -28.99 -30.79
C VAL A 182 1.59 -30.01 -31.12
N GLY A 183 1.44 -31.29 -30.75
CA GLY A 183 2.39 -32.38 -31.08
C GLY A 183 3.16 -32.91 -29.86
N ASN A 184 4.43 -33.36 -30.03
CA ASN A 184 5.31 -33.85 -28.94
C ASN A 184 5.85 -32.73 -28.02
N ILE A 185 5.31 -31.51 -28.10
CA ILE A 185 5.71 -30.35 -27.29
C ILE A 185 4.62 -30.10 -26.27
N ALA A 186 5.00 -30.16 -24.99
CA ALA A 186 4.10 -30.12 -23.84
C ALA A 186 3.50 -28.73 -23.63
N ASN A 187 4.26 -27.67 -23.90
CA ASN A 187 3.85 -26.30 -23.63
C ASN A 187 4.13 -25.38 -24.81
N VAL A 188 3.19 -24.48 -25.09
CA VAL A 188 3.32 -23.43 -26.10
C VAL A 188 2.78 -22.13 -25.51
N THR A 189 3.50 -21.02 -25.77
CA THR A 189 3.05 -19.68 -25.42
C THR A 189 3.11 -18.75 -26.61
N ASN A 190 2.29 -17.70 -26.55
CA ASN A 190 2.26 -16.63 -27.52
C ASN A 190 2.77 -15.35 -26.88
N VAL A 191 3.88 -14.82 -27.39
CA VAL A 191 4.50 -13.57 -26.96
C VAL A 191 4.01 -12.47 -27.91
N THR A 192 3.27 -11.51 -27.39
CA THR A 192 2.61 -10.45 -28.17
C THR A 192 3.37 -9.13 -28.10
N ALA A 193 2.97 -8.17 -28.94
CA ALA A 193 3.54 -6.82 -28.96
C ALA A 193 3.63 -6.19 -27.55
N GLY A 194 4.82 -5.76 -27.16
CA GLY A 194 5.16 -5.20 -25.86
C GLY A 194 5.62 -6.23 -24.82
N GLU A 195 5.62 -7.53 -25.15
CA GLU A 195 6.05 -8.59 -24.24
C GLU A 195 7.48 -9.09 -24.55
N SER A 196 8.15 -9.57 -23.51
CA SER A 196 9.49 -10.15 -23.59
C SER A 196 9.49 -11.61 -23.15
N PHE A 197 10.18 -12.46 -23.88
CA PHE A 197 10.48 -13.83 -23.46
C PHE A 197 11.94 -13.95 -23.04
N VAL A 198 12.19 -14.50 -21.85
CA VAL A 198 13.52 -14.50 -21.22
C VAL A 198 13.90 -15.91 -20.80
N PHE A 199 15.11 -16.33 -21.17
CA PHE A 199 15.68 -17.61 -20.79
C PHE A 199 17.20 -17.53 -20.65
N LYS A 200 17.79 -18.44 -19.87
CA LYS A 200 19.24 -18.59 -19.73
C LYS A 200 19.72 -19.80 -20.53
N LEU A 201 20.71 -19.59 -21.38
CA LEU A 201 21.31 -20.67 -22.16
C LEU A 201 22.11 -21.64 -21.27
N ALA A 202 21.83 -22.95 -21.42
CA ALA A 202 22.62 -24.00 -20.78
C ALA A 202 23.94 -24.26 -21.53
N GLU A 203 23.94 -24.02 -22.83
CA GLU A 203 25.04 -24.28 -23.74
C GLU A 203 25.26 -23.11 -24.71
N ASP A 204 26.37 -23.11 -25.44
CA ASP A 204 26.63 -22.10 -26.47
C ASP A 204 25.50 -22.11 -27.51
N GLY A 205 24.92 -20.94 -27.74
CA GLY A 205 23.89 -20.71 -28.75
C GLY A 205 24.40 -19.87 -29.92
N SER A 206 23.58 -19.81 -30.96
CA SER A 206 23.71 -18.83 -32.03
C SER A 206 22.34 -18.28 -32.39
N VAL A 207 22.23 -16.97 -32.48
CA VAL A 207 21.09 -16.31 -33.13
C VAL A 207 21.39 -16.19 -34.61
N ARG A 208 20.58 -16.85 -35.42
CA ARG A 208 20.58 -16.71 -36.87
C ARG A 208 19.46 -15.77 -37.29
N LEU A 209 19.81 -14.76 -38.07
CA LEU A 209 18.87 -13.84 -38.72
C LEU A 209 18.91 -14.08 -40.23
N ASP A 210 17.78 -14.52 -40.81
CA ASP A 210 17.57 -14.54 -42.25
C ASP A 210 16.72 -13.32 -42.66
N LEU A 211 17.35 -12.30 -43.27
CA LEU A 211 16.67 -11.11 -43.78
C LEU A 211 16.15 -11.40 -45.19
N VAL A 212 14.87 -11.76 -45.33
CA VAL A 212 14.24 -11.95 -46.66
C VAL A 212 13.50 -10.67 -47.06
N GLY A 213 14.05 -9.92 -48.02
CA GLY A 213 13.41 -8.73 -48.56
C GLY A 213 13.91 -8.36 -49.96
N PRO A 214 13.08 -7.69 -50.80
CA PRO A 214 13.46 -7.32 -52.16
C PRO A 214 14.57 -6.27 -52.11
N GLY A 215 15.81 -6.72 -52.34
CA GLY A 215 17.02 -5.88 -52.33
C GLY A 215 18.14 -6.37 -51.41
N ASN A 216 17.91 -7.37 -50.56
CA ASN A 216 18.93 -7.92 -49.67
C ASN A 216 19.39 -9.31 -50.16
N GLN A 217 20.59 -9.38 -50.77
CA GLN A 217 21.25 -10.63 -51.19
C GLN A 217 22.15 -11.25 -50.08
N GLY A 218 22.17 -10.66 -48.88
CA GLY A 218 22.94 -11.18 -47.76
C GLY A 218 22.30 -12.44 -47.20
N GLY A 219 23.03 -13.55 -47.18
CA GLY A 219 22.61 -14.79 -46.52
C GLY A 219 22.46 -14.64 -45.00
N PRO A 220 22.20 -15.75 -44.29
CA PRO A 220 22.05 -15.73 -42.84
C PRO A 220 23.22 -15.07 -42.12
N VAL A 221 22.91 -14.17 -41.18
CA VAL A 221 23.89 -13.64 -40.23
C VAL A 221 23.75 -14.41 -38.93
N ASN A 222 24.86 -14.96 -38.43
CA ASN A 222 24.90 -15.70 -37.17
C ASN A 222 25.63 -14.87 -36.10
N TYR A 223 25.02 -14.74 -34.94
CA TYR A 223 25.59 -14.13 -33.75
C TYR A 223 25.79 -15.20 -32.69
N ASN A 224 27.02 -15.37 -32.20
CA ASN A 224 27.30 -16.35 -31.15
C ASN A 224 26.85 -15.81 -29.79
N ILE A 225 26.18 -16.66 -29.02
CA ILE A 225 25.79 -16.38 -27.64
C ILE A 225 26.48 -17.40 -26.74
N PRO A 226 27.34 -16.97 -25.80
CA PRO A 226 28.02 -17.91 -24.92
C PRO A 226 27.05 -18.60 -23.96
N ALA A 227 27.40 -19.83 -23.56
CA ALA A 227 26.69 -20.53 -22.51
C ALA A 227 26.57 -19.67 -21.24
N GLY A 228 25.43 -19.72 -20.57
CA GLY A 228 25.16 -18.97 -19.36
C GLY A 228 24.64 -17.54 -19.59
N SER A 229 24.68 -17.00 -20.81
CA SER A 229 24.03 -15.72 -21.13
C SER A 229 22.52 -15.80 -20.96
N ILE A 230 21.93 -14.69 -20.52
CA ILE A 230 20.50 -14.51 -20.50
C ILE A 230 20.10 -13.90 -21.84
N VAL A 231 19.17 -14.55 -22.53
CA VAL A 231 18.64 -14.13 -23.83
C VAL A 231 17.25 -13.56 -23.61
N HIS A 232 17.05 -12.36 -24.15
CA HIS A 232 15.78 -11.67 -24.18
C HIS A 232 15.29 -11.59 -25.62
N ILE A 233 14.03 -11.97 -25.83
CA ILE A 233 13.31 -11.80 -27.10
C ILE A 233 12.18 -10.81 -26.83
N ASP A 234 12.39 -9.57 -27.23
CA ASP A 234 11.43 -8.47 -27.07
C ASP A 234 10.60 -8.37 -28.34
N VAL A 235 9.27 -8.54 -28.25
CA VAL A 235 8.35 -8.44 -29.39
C VAL A 235 7.78 -7.03 -29.44
N GLU A 236 8.11 -6.26 -30.47
CA GLU A 236 7.61 -4.89 -30.67
C GLU A 236 6.25 -4.89 -31.37
N THR A 237 6.08 -5.68 -32.43
CA THR A 237 4.80 -5.79 -33.15
C THR A 237 4.46 -7.24 -33.45
N GLY A 238 3.15 -7.53 -33.59
CA GLY A 238 2.66 -8.85 -33.97
C GLY A 238 2.69 -9.86 -32.82
N TYR A 239 3.02 -11.11 -33.15
CA TYR A 239 3.05 -12.20 -32.18
C TYR A 239 4.08 -13.29 -32.54
N LEU A 240 4.69 -13.89 -31.52
CA LEU A 240 5.71 -14.94 -31.62
C LEU A 240 5.30 -16.16 -30.79
N LEU A 241 5.24 -17.32 -31.43
CA LEU A 241 4.97 -18.60 -30.77
C LEU A 241 6.28 -19.28 -30.34
N ILE A 242 6.35 -19.63 -29.07
CA ILE A 242 7.48 -20.34 -28.46
C ILE A 242 6.97 -21.61 -27.80
N GLY A 243 7.59 -22.75 -28.11
CA GLY A 243 7.27 -24.04 -27.49
C GLY A 243 8.39 -24.54 -26.58
N TRP A 244 8.05 -25.34 -25.55
CA TRP A 244 9.05 -25.98 -24.70
C TRP A 244 8.61 -27.30 -24.05
N ASN A 245 9.62 -28.12 -23.72
CA ASN A 245 9.52 -29.36 -22.95
C ASN A 245 10.47 -29.29 -21.76
N ARG A 246 10.01 -29.72 -20.58
CA ARG A 246 10.90 -29.87 -19.42
C ARG A 246 11.62 -31.22 -19.51
N LEU A 247 12.95 -31.20 -19.40
CA LEU A 247 13.79 -32.39 -19.39
C LEU A 247 13.95 -32.96 -17.97
N ALA A 248 14.43 -34.19 -17.89
CA ALA A 248 14.57 -34.92 -16.61
C ALA A 248 15.63 -34.31 -15.68
N ASP A 249 16.60 -33.59 -16.23
CA ASP A 249 17.67 -32.90 -15.49
C ASP A 249 17.26 -31.51 -14.98
N GLY A 250 16.02 -31.09 -15.24
CA GLY A 250 15.49 -29.79 -14.83
C GLY A 250 15.70 -28.66 -15.84
N THR A 251 16.42 -28.91 -16.94
CA THR A 251 16.55 -27.97 -18.07
C THR A 251 15.32 -28.05 -18.99
N TYR A 252 15.26 -27.15 -19.96
CA TYR A 252 14.16 -27.00 -20.90
C TYR A 252 14.66 -27.09 -22.33
N GLU A 253 13.99 -27.88 -23.15
CA GLU A 253 14.18 -27.89 -24.60
C GLU A 253 13.20 -26.89 -25.24
N LEU A 254 13.70 -25.92 -26.00
CA LEU A 254 12.97 -24.78 -26.57
C LEU A 254 12.89 -24.81 -28.10
N TRP A 255 11.77 -24.35 -28.65
CA TRP A 255 11.56 -24.18 -30.11
C TRP A 255 11.15 -22.74 -30.44
N ILE A 256 12.00 -22.03 -31.20
CA ILE A 256 11.86 -20.59 -31.51
C ILE A 256 12.20 -20.31 -32.99
N PRO A 257 11.23 -19.85 -33.81
CA PRO A 257 9.78 -19.97 -33.56
C PRO A 257 9.35 -21.45 -33.53
N LEU A 258 8.21 -21.73 -32.91
CA LEU A 258 7.61 -23.07 -32.91
C LEU A 258 7.43 -23.60 -34.34
N HIS A 259 8.05 -24.74 -34.67
CA HIS A 259 7.90 -25.41 -35.96
C HIS A 259 7.36 -26.82 -35.80
N ARG A 260 6.42 -27.23 -36.66
CA ARG A 260 5.94 -28.62 -36.77
C ARG A 260 6.50 -29.24 -38.05
N LEU A 261 6.89 -30.51 -37.99
CA LEU A 261 7.39 -31.25 -39.15
C LEU A 261 6.35 -31.19 -40.29
N GLY A 262 6.68 -30.51 -41.40
CA GLY A 262 5.80 -30.33 -42.56
C GLY A 262 4.85 -29.11 -42.51
N GLN A 263 4.87 -28.28 -41.47
CA GLN A 263 4.11 -27.02 -41.40
C GLN A 263 4.98 -25.89 -40.87
N GLN A 264 5.32 -24.94 -41.74
CA GLN A 264 5.91 -23.68 -41.35
C GLN A 264 4.82 -22.82 -40.70
N VAL A 265 4.90 -22.63 -39.38
CA VAL A 265 4.04 -21.68 -38.66
C VAL A 265 4.66 -20.30 -38.84
N TRP A 266 3.98 -19.46 -39.62
CA TRP A 266 4.43 -18.10 -39.89
C TRP A 266 4.03 -17.20 -38.73
N THR A 267 5.00 -16.78 -37.91
CA THR A 267 4.83 -15.71 -36.92
C THR A 267 5.25 -14.40 -37.57
N THR A 268 4.32 -13.45 -37.73
CA THR A 268 4.63 -12.10 -38.20
C THR A 268 4.93 -11.23 -36.98
N TRP A 269 6.20 -10.95 -36.72
CA TRP A 269 6.60 -10.07 -35.64
C TRP A 269 7.81 -9.21 -36.02
N THR A 270 7.95 -8.06 -35.36
CA THR A 270 9.20 -7.29 -35.30
C THR A 270 9.63 -7.18 -33.87
N GLY A 271 10.92 -6.99 -33.63
CA GLY A 271 11.41 -6.80 -32.28
C GLY A 271 12.91 -6.92 -32.18
N THR A 272 13.41 -7.14 -30.98
CA THR A 272 14.84 -7.19 -30.72
C THR A 272 15.19 -8.46 -29.97
N VAL A 273 16.22 -9.18 -30.43
CA VAL A 273 16.86 -10.22 -29.63
C VAL A 273 18.16 -9.67 -29.08
N TRP A 274 18.34 -9.74 -27.77
CA TRP A 274 19.59 -9.34 -27.16
C TRP A 274 20.00 -10.32 -26.07
N TRP A 275 21.30 -10.38 -25.79
CA TRP A 275 21.86 -11.27 -24.80
C TRP A 275 22.89 -10.55 -23.95
N GLY A 276 23.07 -11.05 -22.73
CA GLY A 276 24.11 -10.62 -21.82
C GLY A 276 23.79 -11.00 -20.37
N GLN A 277 24.25 -10.19 -19.43
CA GLN A 277 23.83 -10.33 -18.04
C GLN A 277 22.39 -9.83 -17.92
N GLY A 278 21.46 -10.75 -17.63
CA GLY A 278 20.07 -10.42 -17.42
C GLY A 278 19.91 -9.49 -16.23
N GLY A 279 19.04 -8.50 -16.40
CA GLY A 279 18.68 -7.60 -15.31
C GLY A 279 17.93 -8.37 -14.25
N THR A 280 18.19 -8.07 -13.00
CA THR A 280 17.46 -8.65 -11.87
C THR A 280 17.07 -7.55 -10.91
N VAL A 281 15.85 -7.64 -10.41
CA VAL A 281 15.48 -7.01 -9.16
C VAL A 281 15.35 -8.13 -8.14
N SER A 282 16.14 -8.03 -7.08
CA SER A 282 16.09 -8.98 -5.98
C SER A 282 15.98 -8.22 -4.68
N SER A 283 15.37 -8.83 -3.69
CA SER A 283 15.34 -8.28 -2.35
C SER A 283 16.07 -9.24 -1.41
N THR A 284 16.99 -8.71 -0.63
CA THR A 284 17.72 -9.48 0.39
C THR A 284 17.20 -9.03 1.75
N ASN A 285 16.70 -9.98 2.53
CA ASN A 285 16.12 -9.73 3.86
C ASN A 285 14.92 -8.78 3.88
N LEU A 286 14.18 -8.64 2.76
CA LEU A 286 12.94 -7.88 2.76
C LEU A 286 11.91 -8.55 3.68
N THR A 287 11.64 -7.87 4.79
CA THR A 287 10.73 -8.29 5.82
C THR A 287 9.55 -7.34 5.79
N ILE A 288 8.38 -7.87 5.42
CA ILE A 288 7.12 -7.14 5.44
C ILE A 288 6.32 -7.62 6.64
N ARG A 289 6.02 -6.73 7.58
CA ARG A 289 5.35 -7.06 8.85
C ARG A 289 4.01 -6.38 8.95
N TYR A 290 2.98 -7.17 9.21
CA TYR A 290 1.67 -6.67 9.59
C TYR A 290 1.62 -6.43 11.11
N VAL A 291 1.65 -5.16 11.52
CA VAL A 291 1.65 -4.77 12.93
C VAL A 291 0.24 -4.36 13.33
N TYR A 292 -0.41 -5.22 14.12
CA TYR A 292 -1.72 -4.92 14.69
C TYR A 292 -1.67 -3.72 15.62
N ALA A 293 -2.70 -2.86 15.56
CA ALA A 293 -2.86 -1.68 16.42
C ALA A 293 -2.63 -1.95 17.93
N THR A 294 -2.97 -3.15 18.42
CA THR A 294 -2.77 -3.53 19.83
C THR A 294 -1.31 -3.73 20.23
N ARG A 295 -0.40 -3.88 19.26
CA ARG A 295 1.04 -4.05 19.46
C ARG A 295 1.84 -2.78 19.13
N VAL A 296 1.19 -1.76 18.59
CA VAL A 296 1.81 -0.47 18.30
C VAL A 296 2.07 0.25 19.62
N VAL A 297 3.32 0.65 19.84
CA VAL A 297 3.78 1.28 21.10
C VAL A 297 3.57 2.79 21.07
N ASN A 298 3.79 3.42 19.92
CA ASN A 298 3.67 4.87 19.72
C ASN A 298 2.44 5.16 18.87
N ALA A 299 1.65 6.16 19.25
CA ALA A 299 0.51 6.57 18.44
C ALA A 299 0.98 7.04 17.05
N ASP A 300 0.28 6.63 15.99
CA ASP A 300 0.51 7.10 14.62
C ASP A 300 0.10 8.56 14.48
N TYR A 301 -0.96 8.96 15.18
CA TYR A 301 -1.37 10.36 15.33
C TYR A 301 -1.62 10.67 16.80
N ASN A 302 -1.12 11.80 17.27
CA ASN A 302 -1.29 12.22 18.65
C ASN A 302 -1.76 13.68 18.69
N ILE A 303 -2.94 13.89 19.25
CA ILE A 303 -3.56 15.22 19.38
C ILE A 303 -3.61 15.54 20.86
N THR A 304 -2.90 16.60 21.27
CA THR A 304 -2.95 17.06 22.65
C THR A 304 -3.42 18.50 22.71
N MET A 305 -4.36 18.76 23.61
CA MET A 305 -4.88 20.09 23.89
C MET A 305 -4.66 20.43 25.35
N ILE A 306 -4.03 21.58 25.59
CA ILE A 306 -3.79 22.15 26.92
C ILE A 306 -4.28 23.57 26.90
N ASN A 307 -5.16 23.95 27.83
CA ASN A 307 -5.74 25.29 27.92
C ASN A 307 -6.36 25.78 26.60
N GLY A 308 -7.02 24.87 25.89
CA GLY A 308 -7.66 25.17 24.60
C GLY A 308 -6.69 25.39 23.44
N THR A 309 -5.39 25.12 23.63
CA THR A 309 -4.36 25.24 22.58
C THR A 309 -3.76 23.88 22.25
N PHE A 310 -3.38 23.66 20.99
CA PHE A 310 -2.70 22.43 20.61
C PHE A 310 -1.25 22.45 21.08
N VAL A 311 -0.79 21.37 21.70
CA VAL A 311 0.56 21.25 22.24
C VAL A 311 1.18 19.94 21.77
N SER A 312 2.40 20.00 21.25
CA SER A 312 3.15 18.82 20.80
C SER A 312 4.36 18.49 21.69
N ASP A 313 4.80 19.41 22.54
CA ASP A 313 5.96 19.22 23.43
C ASP A 313 5.68 18.19 24.54
N PRO A 314 6.34 17.01 24.53
CA PRO A 314 6.12 15.98 25.53
C PRO A 314 6.40 16.41 26.97
N ALA A 315 7.34 17.35 27.17
CA ALA A 315 7.68 17.85 28.50
C ALA A 315 6.55 18.71 29.07
N ALA A 316 6.03 19.65 28.27
CA ALA A 316 4.86 20.45 28.64
C ALA A 316 3.62 19.59 28.93
N ILE A 317 3.37 18.57 28.10
CA ILE A 317 2.24 17.65 28.28
C ILE A 317 2.36 16.88 29.60
N THR A 318 3.54 16.33 29.87
CA THR A 318 3.80 15.58 31.11
C THR A 318 3.65 16.48 32.34
N ALA A 319 4.23 17.68 32.30
CA ALA A 319 4.14 18.65 33.38
C ALA A 319 2.71 19.18 33.63
N SER A 320 1.88 19.32 32.59
CA SER A 320 0.46 19.66 32.77
C SER A 320 -0.28 18.52 33.49
N ARG A 321 -0.15 17.30 32.98
CA ARG A 321 -0.82 16.12 33.54
C ARG A 321 -0.40 15.82 34.98
N GLU A 322 0.87 15.98 35.34
CA GLU A 322 1.38 15.75 36.70
C GLU A 322 0.90 16.79 37.73
N ARG A 323 0.59 18.02 37.28
CA ARG A 323 0.00 19.05 38.14
C ARG A 323 -1.49 18.85 38.37
N SER A 324 -2.14 18.03 37.55
CA SER A 324 -3.58 17.83 37.64
C SER A 324 -3.98 16.98 38.85
N PRO A 325 -4.99 17.39 39.64
CA PRO A 325 -5.53 16.58 40.74
C PRO A 325 -6.31 15.36 40.24
N TRP A 326 -6.60 15.28 38.94
CA TRP A 326 -7.43 14.23 38.35
C TRP A 326 -6.98 13.93 36.92
N VAL A 327 -6.77 12.65 36.63
CA VAL A 327 -6.48 12.15 35.28
C VAL A 327 -7.33 10.90 35.04
N THR A 328 -8.09 10.88 33.95
CA THR A 328 -8.85 9.71 33.50
C THR A 328 -8.26 9.17 32.21
N TYR A 329 -8.21 7.85 32.11
CA TYR A 329 -7.82 7.12 30.91
C TYR A 329 -9.00 6.31 30.37
N THR A 330 -9.22 6.41 29.06
CA THR A 330 -10.25 5.65 28.33
C THR A 330 -9.65 5.07 27.06
N GLU A 331 -10.04 3.83 26.72
CA GLU A 331 -9.63 3.16 25.49
C GLU A 331 -10.88 2.69 24.70
N ARG A 332 -10.83 2.83 23.38
CA ARG A 332 -11.79 2.22 22.46
C ARG A 332 -11.06 1.43 21.39
N ARG A 333 -11.54 0.22 21.14
CA ARG A 333 -11.08 -0.65 20.04
C ARG A 333 -12.21 -0.70 19.02
N ILE A 334 -11.94 -0.28 17.80
CA ILE A 334 -12.97 -0.13 16.78
C ILE A 334 -12.42 -0.49 15.41
N PRO A 335 -13.24 -1.07 14.52
CA PRO A 335 -12.83 -1.27 13.13
C PRO A 335 -12.57 0.08 12.45
N LEU A 336 -11.49 0.12 11.67
CA LEU A 336 -11.08 1.22 10.80
C LEU A 336 -11.22 0.75 9.36
N THR A 337 -11.83 1.58 8.52
CA THR A 337 -11.78 1.42 7.07
C THR A 337 -10.68 2.30 6.49
N LYS A 338 -9.78 1.70 5.71
CA LYS A 338 -8.69 2.41 5.02
C LYS A 338 -8.74 2.11 3.53
N MET A 339 -8.74 3.17 2.73
CA MET A 339 -8.50 3.13 1.30
C MET A 339 -7.60 4.30 0.96
N VAL A 340 -6.46 4.02 0.35
CA VAL A 340 -5.54 5.05 -0.17
C VAL A 340 -5.54 4.89 -1.67
N TYR A 341 -5.98 5.94 -2.36
CA TYR A 341 -6.03 5.97 -3.82
C TYR A 341 -6.01 7.41 -4.31
N ASN A 342 -5.23 7.62 -5.36
CA ASN A 342 -5.24 8.78 -6.21
C ASN A 342 -4.89 8.28 -7.61
N ARG A 343 -5.44 8.95 -8.62
CA ARG A 343 -5.19 8.59 -10.01
C ARG A 343 -3.75 8.90 -10.42
N SER A 344 -3.16 9.99 -9.92
CA SER A 344 -1.77 10.33 -10.18
C SER A 344 -1.07 10.78 -8.89
N TYR A 345 0.13 10.25 -8.68
CA TYR A 345 1.02 10.59 -7.57
C TYR A 345 2.30 11.20 -8.12
N THR A 346 2.74 12.29 -7.49
CA THR A 346 4.11 12.78 -7.66
C THR A 346 4.91 12.37 -6.43
N VAL A 347 5.93 11.55 -6.62
CA VAL A 347 6.77 11.02 -5.55
C VAL A 347 8.15 11.65 -5.62
N THR A 348 8.68 12.04 -4.48
CA THR A 348 10.03 12.61 -4.34
C THR A 348 10.89 11.70 -3.46
N ALA A 349 12.21 11.75 -3.65
CA ALA A 349 13.14 10.94 -2.85
C ALA A 349 13.05 11.22 -1.34
N ASP A 350 12.71 12.46 -0.95
CA ASP A 350 12.62 12.89 0.45
C ASP A 350 11.34 12.40 1.16
N SER A 351 10.34 11.92 0.40
CA SER A 351 9.06 11.45 0.95
C SER A 351 8.97 9.93 1.05
N LEU A 352 10.09 9.21 0.98
CA LEU A 352 10.11 7.75 0.95
C LEU A 352 10.28 7.10 2.35
N PRO A 353 9.71 5.91 2.59
CA PRO A 353 8.82 5.17 1.69
C PRO A 353 7.42 5.81 1.61
N ALA A 354 6.88 5.94 0.41
CA ALA A 354 5.59 6.59 0.15
C ALA A 354 4.50 5.54 -0.13
N GLU A 355 3.44 5.51 0.68
CA GLU A 355 2.28 4.63 0.48
C GLU A 355 1.36 5.21 -0.60
N LEU A 356 1.09 4.45 -1.66
CA LEU A 356 0.33 4.91 -2.83
C LEU A 356 -1.02 4.22 -2.98
N TYR A 357 -1.11 2.92 -2.76
CA TYR A 357 -2.38 2.20 -2.96
C TYR A 357 -2.62 1.25 -1.80
N VAL A 358 -3.76 1.42 -1.14
CA VAL A 358 -4.23 0.53 -0.07
C VAL A 358 -5.71 0.26 -0.29
N GLY A 359 -6.08 -1.01 -0.33
CA GLY A 359 -7.46 -1.42 -0.53
C GLY A 359 -7.61 -2.90 -0.82
N THR A 360 -8.84 -3.37 -0.88
CA THR A 360 -9.16 -4.74 -1.24
C THR A 360 -9.66 -4.77 -2.67
N ILE A 361 -8.92 -5.43 -3.56
CA ILE A 361 -9.42 -5.77 -4.91
C ILE A 361 -10.44 -6.90 -4.77
N TYR A 362 -11.62 -6.75 -5.36
CA TYR A 362 -12.72 -7.72 -5.22
C TYR A 362 -13.21 -8.32 -6.56
N THR A 363 -12.61 -7.92 -7.68
CA THR A 363 -12.82 -8.54 -8.99
C THR A 363 -11.48 -8.78 -9.69
N PRO A 364 -11.39 -9.79 -10.58
CA PRO A 364 -10.19 -10.02 -11.38
C PRO A 364 -9.76 -8.75 -12.11
N ILE A 365 -8.46 -8.44 -12.08
CA ILE A 365 -7.90 -7.24 -12.71
C ILE A 365 -7.98 -7.41 -14.24
N PRO A 366 -8.68 -6.52 -14.97
CA PRO A 366 -8.74 -6.55 -16.42
C PRO A 366 -7.41 -6.18 -17.08
N ASP A 367 -7.15 -6.73 -18.27
CA ASP A 367 -5.90 -6.52 -19.02
C ASP A 367 -5.62 -5.06 -19.39
N TYR A 368 -6.67 -4.23 -19.50
CA TYR A 368 -6.55 -2.82 -19.86
C TYR A 368 -6.16 -1.92 -18.67
N MET A 369 -6.24 -2.41 -17.42
CA MET A 369 -5.84 -1.63 -16.25
C MET A 369 -4.33 -1.71 -16.06
N ALA A 370 -3.67 -0.55 -16.06
CA ALA A 370 -2.22 -0.50 -16.04
C ALA A 370 -1.68 0.66 -15.19
N LEU A 371 -0.48 0.46 -14.67
CA LEU A 371 0.31 1.46 -13.98
C LEU A 371 1.29 2.10 -14.97
N LYS A 372 1.28 3.43 -15.04
CA LYS A 372 2.28 4.21 -15.76
C LYS A 372 3.27 4.78 -14.77
N VAL A 373 4.56 4.57 -15.01
CA VAL A 373 5.65 5.18 -14.22
C VAL A 373 6.48 6.05 -15.15
N ALA A 374 6.60 7.34 -14.83
CA ALA A 374 7.26 8.34 -15.67
C ALA A 374 8.34 9.12 -14.91
N PHE A 375 9.51 9.24 -15.54
CA PHE A 375 10.62 10.09 -15.08
C PHE A 375 11.61 10.30 -16.22
N ASN A 376 12.38 11.39 -16.16
CA ASN A 376 13.24 11.80 -17.27
C ASN A 376 14.73 11.46 -17.06
N SER A 377 15.18 11.42 -15.80
CA SER A 377 16.58 11.24 -15.42
C SER A 377 17.05 9.78 -15.50
N THR A 378 18.35 9.58 -15.67
CA THR A 378 19.00 8.28 -15.48
C THR A 378 18.97 7.91 -14.00
N GLY A 379 18.62 6.67 -13.68
CA GLY A 379 18.43 6.20 -12.32
C GLY A 379 17.36 5.13 -12.24
N HIS A 380 16.86 4.86 -11.03
CA HIS A 380 15.78 3.91 -10.83
C HIS A 380 14.86 4.26 -9.66
N ILE A 381 13.65 3.72 -9.73
CA ILE A 381 12.63 3.75 -8.68
C ILE A 381 12.21 2.30 -8.39
N VAL A 382 12.08 1.97 -7.11
CA VAL A 382 11.60 0.68 -6.62
C VAL A 382 10.23 0.87 -5.99
N ALA A 383 9.26 0.10 -6.47
CA ALA A 383 7.97 -0.06 -5.82
C ALA A 383 7.85 -1.47 -5.23
N VAL A 384 7.21 -1.56 -4.07
CA VAL A 384 6.92 -2.82 -3.38
C VAL A 384 5.41 -2.94 -3.21
N ALA A 385 4.85 -4.08 -3.55
CA ALA A 385 3.48 -4.44 -3.25
C ALA A 385 3.45 -5.62 -2.28
N TRP A 386 2.65 -5.54 -1.22
CA TRP A 386 2.32 -6.67 -0.37
C TRP A 386 0.88 -7.09 -0.61
N MET A 387 0.66 -8.40 -0.73
CA MET A 387 -0.57 -8.99 -1.24
C MET A 387 -1.04 -10.10 -0.31
N ARG A 388 -2.30 -10.01 0.12
CA ARG A 388 -2.92 -10.99 1.00
C ARG A 388 -4.37 -11.24 0.60
N GLY A 389 -4.70 -12.49 0.33
CA GLY A 389 -6.06 -12.95 0.03
C GLY A 389 -6.29 -14.34 0.59
N THR A 390 -7.43 -14.95 0.26
CA THR A 390 -7.78 -16.30 0.74
C THR A 390 -6.77 -17.36 0.30
N ASN A 391 -6.32 -17.29 -0.95
CA ASN A 391 -5.41 -18.26 -1.58
C ASN A 391 -4.11 -17.62 -2.08
N ILE A 392 -3.85 -16.37 -1.70
CA ILE A 392 -2.71 -15.58 -2.17
C ILE A 392 -2.03 -14.97 -0.96
N SER A 393 -0.76 -15.30 -0.77
CA SER A 393 0.10 -14.57 0.15
C SER A 393 1.45 -14.35 -0.52
N GLY A 394 1.86 -13.10 -0.60
CA GLY A 394 3.06 -12.77 -1.34
C GLY A 394 3.42 -11.30 -1.33
N TYR A 395 4.45 -10.99 -2.08
CA TYR A 395 4.87 -9.62 -2.35
C TYR A 395 5.42 -9.50 -3.77
N SER A 396 5.47 -8.29 -4.28
CA SER A 396 6.02 -7.97 -5.59
C SER A 396 6.98 -6.81 -5.45
N VAL A 397 8.13 -6.91 -6.10
CA VAL A 397 9.13 -5.83 -6.16
C VAL A 397 9.29 -5.44 -7.61
N MET A 398 8.99 -4.19 -7.91
CA MET A 398 9.13 -3.63 -9.25
C MET A 398 10.22 -2.57 -9.24
N ALA A 399 11.21 -2.71 -10.11
CA ALA A 399 12.18 -1.68 -10.38
C ALA A 399 11.92 -1.08 -11.76
N VAL A 400 11.69 0.23 -11.82
CA VAL A 400 11.64 0.98 -13.08
C VAL A 400 12.91 1.79 -13.19
N TYR A 401 13.63 1.68 -14.30
CA TYR A 401 14.95 2.26 -14.45
C TYR A 401 15.19 2.80 -15.86
N LYS A 402 16.14 3.72 -15.93
CA LYS A 402 16.65 4.32 -17.17
C LYS A 402 18.17 4.35 -17.08
N THR A 403 18.86 3.80 -18.08
CA THR A 403 20.33 3.55 -18.02
C THR A 403 21.15 4.67 -18.64
N SER A 404 20.58 5.44 -19.56
CA SER A 404 21.16 6.65 -20.15
C SER A 404 20.07 7.65 -20.51
N ALA A 405 20.42 8.92 -20.74
CA ALA A 405 19.47 9.98 -21.07
C ALA A 405 18.58 9.66 -22.29
N ASP A 406 19.15 8.97 -23.28
CA ASP A 406 18.49 8.62 -24.54
C ASP A 406 17.87 7.22 -24.55
N SER A 407 18.10 6.42 -23.50
CA SER A 407 17.51 5.07 -23.39
C SER A 407 16.02 5.11 -23.07
N ASN A 408 15.29 4.10 -23.54
CA ASN A 408 13.90 3.91 -23.13
C ASN A 408 13.81 3.51 -21.65
N VAL A 409 12.71 3.91 -21.01
CA VAL A 409 12.41 3.48 -19.64
C VAL A 409 12.05 2.00 -19.68
N LYS A 410 12.62 1.24 -18.75
CA LYS A 410 12.40 -0.20 -18.60
C LYS A 410 11.92 -0.52 -17.20
N ALA A 411 11.23 -1.64 -17.04
CA ALA A 411 10.83 -2.17 -15.74
C ALA A 411 11.16 -3.65 -15.62
N ILE A 412 11.48 -4.07 -14.41
CA ILE A 412 11.58 -5.48 -14.02
C ILE A 412 10.70 -5.67 -12.79
N ILE A 413 9.88 -6.71 -12.80
CA ILE A 413 9.04 -7.12 -11.69
C ILE A 413 9.51 -8.48 -11.23
N ASN A 414 9.75 -8.62 -9.93
CA ASN A 414 9.98 -9.88 -9.25
C ASN A 414 8.87 -10.09 -8.23
N GLN A 415 7.94 -10.97 -8.57
CA GLN A 415 6.79 -11.29 -7.76
C GLN A 415 6.98 -12.64 -7.09
N THR A 416 6.80 -12.71 -5.77
CA THR A 416 6.80 -13.95 -5.00
C THR A 416 5.41 -14.19 -4.40
N VAL A 417 4.68 -15.18 -4.91
CA VAL A 417 3.33 -15.54 -4.48
C VAL A 417 3.30 -17.00 -4.10
N ASN A 418 2.81 -17.31 -2.90
CA ASN A 418 2.69 -18.67 -2.36
C ASN A 418 4.00 -19.49 -2.43
N GLY A 419 5.14 -18.81 -2.32
CA GLY A 419 6.49 -19.42 -2.38
C GLY A 419 7.07 -19.58 -3.79
N ASN A 420 6.31 -19.28 -4.84
CA ASN A 420 6.80 -19.27 -6.22
C ASN A 420 7.22 -17.85 -6.62
N SER A 421 8.36 -17.73 -7.29
CA SER A 421 8.87 -16.44 -7.79
C SER A 421 8.74 -16.35 -9.31
N TYR A 422 8.26 -15.21 -9.79
CA TYR A 422 8.02 -14.90 -11.20
C TYR A 422 8.74 -13.60 -11.54
N VAL A 423 9.52 -13.61 -12.62
CA VAL A 423 10.22 -12.41 -13.10
C VAL A 423 9.67 -12.01 -14.47
N LYS A 424 9.26 -10.75 -14.61
CA LYS A 424 8.82 -10.16 -15.87
C LYS A 424 9.56 -8.85 -16.14
N SER A 425 9.79 -8.56 -17.41
CA SER A 425 10.43 -7.32 -17.85
C SER A 425 9.54 -6.60 -18.86
N TYR A 426 9.58 -5.28 -18.83
CA TYR A 426 8.85 -4.40 -19.75
C TYR A 426 9.82 -3.36 -20.30
N THR A 427 9.72 -3.08 -21.59
CA THR A 427 10.43 -1.98 -22.24
C THR A 427 9.40 -1.08 -22.90
N SER A 428 9.51 0.22 -22.65
CA SER A 428 8.67 1.20 -23.33
C SER A 428 9.21 1.55 -24.71
N GLU A 429 8.34 1.87 -25.64
CA GLU A 429 8.71 2.57 -26.88
C GLU A 429 9.00 4.07 -26.63
N ASN A 430 8.62 4.58 -25.46
CA ASN A 430 8.76 5.98 -25.08
C ASN A 430 9.90 6.18 -24.05
N PRO A 431 10.80 7.17 -24.24
CA PRO A 431 11.92 7.40 -23.33
C PRO A 431 11.57 8.10 -22.02
N TYR A 432 10.30 8.42 -21.78
CA TYR A 432 9.84 9.19 -20.61
C TYR A 432 8.97 8.40 -19.65
N TYR A 433 8.45 7.23 -20.04
CA TYR A 433 7.60 6.42 -19.17
C TYR A 433 7.58 4.96 -19.60
N VAL A 434 7.16 4.07 -18.70
CA VAL A 434 6.78 2.68 -19.01
C VAL A 434 5.35 2.42 -18.52
N ILE A 435 4.63 1.54 -19.21
CA ILE A 435 3.28 1.10 -18.84
C ILE A 435 3.35 -0.38 -18.48
N ILE A 436 2.77 -0.72 -17.34
CA ILE A 436 2.86 -2.05 -16.72
C ILE A 436 1.45 -2.48 -16.31
N PRO A 437 0.90 -3.59 -16.81
CA PRO A 437 -0.42 -4.04 -16.39
C PRO A 437 -0.49 -4.30 -14.89
N TRP A 438 -1.56 -3.87 -14.23
CA TRP A 438 -1.69 -4.02 -12.77
C TRP A 438 -1.64 -5.47 -12.31
N LYS A 439 -2.22 -6.39 -13.09
CA LYS A 439 -2.20 -7.84 -12.81
C LYS A 439 -0.79 -8.41 -12.70
N GLU A 440 0.19 -7.79 -13.37
CA GLU A 440 1.57 -8.25 -13.41
C GLU A 440 2.34 -7.82 -12.16
N PHE A 441 1.94 -6.69 -11.58
CA PHE A 441 2.49 -6.22 -10.33
C PHE A 441 1.77 -6.79 -9.11
N LEU A 442 0.43 -6.90 -9.16
CA LEU A 442 -0.45 -7.28 -8.05
C LEU A 442 -1.00 -8.71 -8.09
N THR A 443 -0.59 -9.53 -9.07
CA THR A 443 -1.14 -10.88 -9.34
C THR A 443 -2.63 -10.86 -9.74
N GLN A 444 -3.09 -11.97 -10.32
CA GLN A 444 -4.49 -12.20 -10.66
C GLN A 444 -5.24 -12.90 -9.52
N ILE A 445 -6.52 -12.57 -9.35
CA ILE A 445 -7.47 -13.30 -8.50
C ILE A 445 -8.55 -13.98 -9.32
N ASN A 446 -9.13 -15.05 -8.78
CA ASN A 446 -10.29 -15.69 -9.39
C ASN A 446 -11.59 -14.92 -9.09
N PRO A 447 -12.63 -15.06 -9.91
CA PRO A 447 -13.96 -14.53 -9.59
C PRO A 447 -14.45 -15.00 -8.22
N GLY A 448 -14.84 -14.05 -7.36
CA GLY A 448 -15.32 -14.33 -5.99
C GLY A 448 -14.22 -14.33 -4.92
N GLU A 449 -12.95 -14.22 -5.30
CA GLU A 449 -11.85 -13.98 -4.36
C GLU A 449 -11.65 -12.48 -4.08
N SER A 450 -10.86 -12.18 -3.06
CA SER A 450 -10.45 -10.83 -2.71
C SER A 450 -8.96 -10.77 -2.41
N LEU A 451 -8.33 -9.64 -2.75
CA LEU A 451 -6.91 -9.39 -2.51
C LEU A 451 -6.73 -8.05 -1.81
N ASP A 452 -6.30 -8.10 -0.56
CA ASP A 452 -5.78 -6.95 0.15
C ASP A 452 -4.41 -6.60 -0.44
N ILE A 453 -4.30 -5.37 -0.93
CA ILE A 453 -3.07 -4.83 -1.47
C ILE A 453 -2.58 -3.68 -0.61
N TYR A 454 -1.27 -3.57 -0.55
CA TYR A 454 -0.58 -2.38 -0.08
C TYR A 454 0.60 -2.12 -1.00
N VAL A 455 0.67 -0.92 -1.57
CA VAL A 455 1.66 -0.55 -2.57
C VAL A 455 2.40 0.68 -2.12
N TRP A 456 3.73 0.61 -2.15
CA TRP A 456 4.62 1.71 -1.81
C TRP A 456 5.62 1.97 -2.92
N VAL A 457 6.04 3.22 -3.05
CA VAL A 457 7.39 3.51 -3.54
C VAL A 457 8.33 3.38 -2.37
N TYR A 458 9.28 2.45 -2.50
CA TYR A 458 10.20 2.10 -1.43
C TYR A 458 11.51 2.88 -1.53
N GLU A 459 12.06 3.00 -2.74
CA GLU A 459 13.37 3.60 -2.96
C GLU A 459 13.40 4.37 -4.29
N MET A 460 14.14 5.46 -4.32
CA MET A 460 14.52 6.17 -5.55
C MET A 460 16.02 6.45 -5.50
N LYS A 461 16.71 6.21 -6.60
CA LYS A 461 18.13 6.47 -6.74
C LYS A 461 18.42 7.24 -8.02
N ASP A 462 19.16 8.33 -7.89
CA ASP A 462 19.54 9.25 -8.97
C ASP A 462 18.34 9.88 -9.71
N ILE A 463 17.14 9.77 -9.14
CA ILE A 463 15.90 10.38 -9.61
C ILE A 463 15.36 11.28 -8.49
N ALA A 464 15.12 12.55 -8.80
CA ALA A 464 14.54 13.50 -7.85
C ALA A 464 13.02 13.34 -7.70
N THR A 465 12.33 13.11 -8.82
CA THR A 465 10.87 13.08 -8.92
C THR A 465 10.42 12.02 -9.92
N ALA A 466 9.37 11.29 -9.59
CA ALA A 466 8.68 10.39 -10.50
C ALA A 466 7.17 10.61 -10.44
N GLU A 467 6.50 10.46 -11.58
CA GLU A 467 5.04 10.45 -11.66
C GLU A 467 4.55 9.01 -11.79
N ILE A 468 3.62 8.62 -10.93
CA ILE A 468 2.99 7.31 -10.92
C ILE A 468 1.51 7.50 -11.17
N THR A 469 1.04 7.03 -12.31
CA THR A 469 -0.34 7.26 -12.77
C THR A 469 -1.04 5.93 -12.99
N ASP A 470 -2.23 5.80 -12.41
CA ASP A 470 -3.15 4.72 -12.70
C ASP A 470 -3.89 4.99 -14.03
N LEU A 471 -3.70 4.09 -14.98
CA LEU A 471 -4.40 4.07 -16.26
C LEU A 471 -5.60 3.14 -16.15
N ASN A 472 -6.77 3.74 -16.31
CA ASN A 472 -8.08 3.06 -16.33
C ASN A 472 -8.65 2.63 -14.97
N GLY A 473 -8.19 3.24 -13.87
CA GLY A 473 -8.96 3.34 -12.63
C GLY A 473 -9.07 2.03 -11.85
N ILE A 474 -8.00 1.62 -11.16
CA ILE A 474 -8.03 0.48 -10.25
C ILE A 474 -8.98 0.71 -9.06
N ASP A 475 -9.31 1.97 -8.74
CA ASP A 475 -10.34 2.34 -7.76
C ASP A 475 -11.71 1.71 -8.05
N THR A 476 -12.04 1.51 -9.32
CA THR A 476 -13.33 0.92 -9.74
C THR A 476 -13.50 -0.54 -9.31
N ILE A 477 -12.40 -1.21 -8.96
CA ILE A 477 -12.37 -2.61 -8.50
C ILE A 477 -11.79 -2.75 -7.09
N MET A 478 -11.53 -1.62 -6.42
CA MET A 478 -11.04 -1.57 -5.04
C MET A 478 -12.14 -1.12 -4.08
N LYS A 479 -12.10 -1.65 -2.87
CA LYS A 479 -12.90 -1.18 -1.73
C LYS A 479 -12.02 -0.96 -0.52
N PRO A 480 -12.46 -0.19 0.49
CA PRO A 480 -11.72 -0.03 1.73
C PRO A 480 -11.46 -1.35 2.44
N GLN A 481 -10.25 -1.49 2.96
CA GLN A 481 -9.86 -2.58 3.85
C GLN A 481 -10.35 -2.29 5.27
N ALA A 482 -10.86 -3.32 5.95
CA ALA A 482 -11.17 -3.24 7.36
C ALA A 482 -9.97 -3.71 8.19
N SER A 483 -9.53 -2.89 9.13
CA SER A 483 -8.48 -3.22 10.11
C SER A 483 -8.91 -2.78 11.50
N LEU A 484 -8.14 -3.11 12.54
CA LEU A 484 -8.43 -2.65 13.90
C LEU A 484 -7.69 -1.33 14.16
N ALA A 485 -8.36 -0.36 14.77
CA ALA A 485 -7.75 0.80 15.41
C ALA A 485 -7.98 0.78 16.92
N VAL A 486 -7.02 1.33 17.66
CA VAL A 486 -7.12 1.54 19.11
C VAL A 486 -6.98 3.03 19.37
N LEU A 487 -8.01 3.64 19.94
CA LEU A 487 -8.00 5.04 20.37
C LEU A 487 -7.76 5.06 21.88
N LYS A 488 -6.74 5.80 22.30
CA LYS A 488 -6.41 5.99 23.72
C LYS A 488 -6.55 7.46 24.05
N LEU A 489 -7.36 7.76 25.05
CA LEU A 489 -7.65 9.11 25.49
C LEU A 489 -7.26 9.27 26.96
N TRP A 490 -6.46 10.29 27.24
CA TRP A 490 -6.24 10.79 28.59
C TRP A 490 -6.92 12.16 28.70
N VAL A 491 -7.70 12.37 29.74
CA VAL A 491 -8.35 13.67 30.05
C VAL A 491 -7.96 14.08 31.46
N TRP A 492 -7.65 15.35 31.66
CA TRP A 492 -7.30 15.89 32.97
C TRP A 492 -7.77 17.35 33.13
N ASP A 493 -7.82 17.81 34.38
CA ASP A 493 -8.13 19.20 34.71
C ASP A 493 -6.86 20.06 34.60
N ASP A 494 -6.94 21.27 34.05
CA ASP A 494 -5.89 22.27 34.29
C ASP A 494 -6.01 22.78 35.75
N SER A 495 -4.87 22.98 36.39
CA SER A 495 -4.73 23.31 37.81
C SER A 495 -5.23 24.70 38.17
#